data_AF-A0A4Y7WKU0-F1
#
_entry.id   AF-A0A4Y7WKU0-F1
#
_cell.length_a   1.000
_cell.length_b   1.000
_cell.length_c   1.000
_cell.angle_alpha   90.00
_cell.angle_beta   90.00
_cell.angle_gamma   90.00
#
_symmetry.space_group_name_H-M   'P 1'
#
loop_
_entity.id
_entity.type
_entity.pdbx_description
1 polymer ?
#
loop_
_entity_poly.entity_id
_entity_poly.type
_entity_poly.pdbx_seq_one_letter_code
_entity_poly.pdbx_strand_id
1 'polypeptide(L)'
;MSDQESSDITLKRLLDDFAFERNYEELITENTNIFFGPSNITMDGKEAVISNPDESHANRYFALVQNKEGTQFLSVIFRINCIDESRGSCEINDSEERSFFETFIKHISFN
;
A
#
# COMPACT_ATOMS: atom_id res chain seq x y z
N MET A 1 10.46 8.22 -22.29
CA MET A 1 9.86 8.18 -20.96
C MET A 1 11.01 8.30 -19.97
N SER A 2 11.01 9.32 -19.12
CA SER A 2 12.04 9.44 -18.07
C SER A 2 11.72 8.50 -16.89
N ASP A 3 12.71 8.24 -16.03
CA ASP A 3 12.51 7.39 -14.84
C ASP A 3 11.48 8.01 -13.89
N GLN A 4 11.53 9.34 -13.71
CA GLN A 4 10.54 10.09 -12.94
C GLN A 4 9.12 9.93 -13.51
N GLU A 5 8.97 10.05 -14.83
CA GLU A 5 7.67 9.87 -15.49
C GLU A 5 7.12 8.45 -15.28
N SER A 6 7.99 7.44 -15.29
CA SER A 6 7.64 6.04 -15.01
C SER A 6 7.20 5.84 -13.55
N SER A 7 7.90 6.47 -12.61
CA SER A 7 7.57 6.46 -11.17
C SER A 7 6.20 7.12 -10.92
N ASP A 8 5.95 8.29 -11.51
CA ASP A 8 4.69 9.02 -11.38
C ASP A 8 3.49 8.25 -11.95
N ILE A 9 3.67 7.58 -13.10
CA ILE A 9 2.65 6.71 -13.69
C ILE A 9 2.37 5.52 -12.77
N THR A 10 3.42 4.95 -12.16
CA THR A 10 3.28 3.84 -11.21
C THR A 10 2.51 4.27 -9.97
N LEU A 11 2.82 5.44 -9.39
CA LEU A 11 2.07 5.98 -8.26
C LEU A 11 0.59 6.15 -8.62
N LYS A 12 0.29 6.76 -9.78
CA LYS A 12 -1.09 6.96 -10.23
C LYS A 12 -1.86 5.64 -10.29
N ARG A 13 -1.25 4.59 -10.85
CA ARG A 13 -1.87 3.25 -10.91
C ARG A 13 -2.09 2.66 -9.52
N LEU A 14 -1.12 2.78 -8.60
CA LEU A 14 -1.31 2.32 -7.23
C LEU A 14 -2.48 3.03 -6.55
N LEU A 15 -2.62 4.35 -6.76
CA LEU A 15 -3.72 5.12 -6.20
C LEU A 15 -5.07 4.74 -6.82
N ASP A 16 -5.11 4.49 -8.13
CA ASP A 16 -6.34 4.07 -8.82
C ASP A 16 -6.78 2.66 -8.41
N ASP A 17 -5.83 1.75 -8.24
CA ASP A 17 -6.12 0.33 -8.00
C ASP A 17 -6.27 -0.02 -6.51
N PHE A 18 -5.64 0.75 -5.61
CA PHE A 18 -5.52 0.35 -4.19
C PHE A 18 -5.84 1.43 -3.17
N ALA A 19 -5.90 2.72 -3.52
CA ALA A 19 -6.13 3.77 -2.52
C ALA A 19 -7.61 4.12 -2.38
N PHE A 20 -8.08 4.25 -1.13
CA PHE A 20 -9.39 4.82 -0.87
C PHE A 20 -9.36 6.32 -1.19
N GLU A 21 -10.19 6.76 -2.14
CA GLU A 21 -10.26 8.15 -2.62
C GLU A 21 -8.91 8.75 -3.04
N ARG A 22 -7.98 7.91 -3.53
CA ARG A 22 -6.62 8.31 -3.89
C ARG A 22 -5.80 8.90 -2.73
N ASN A 23 -6.19 8.64 -1.48
CA ASN A 23 -5.45 9.07 -0.29
C ASN A 23 -4.16 8.27 -0.10
N TYR A 24 -3.09 8.94 0.31
CA TYR A 24 -1.82 8.34 0.67
C TYR A 24 -1.07 9.24 1.66
N GLU A 25 -0.10 8.65 2.34
CA GLU A 25 0.86 9.30 3.21
C GLU A 25 2.23 9.36 2.55
N GLU A 26 3.00 10.38 2.90
CA GLU A 26 4.38 10.56 2.44
C GLU A 26 5.35 10.39 3.62
N LEU A 27 6.41 9.62 3.39
CA LEU A 27 7.51 9.47 4.32
C LEU A 27 8.85 9.66 3.61
N ILE A 28 9.63 10.60 4.14
CA ILE A 28 10.97 10.93 3.65
C ILE A 28 11.98 10.34 4.63
N THR A 29 12.79 9.38 4.17
CA THR A 29 13.92 8.82 4.95
C THR A 29 15.23 9.51 4.53
N GLU A 30 16.39 9.05 5.01
CA GLU A 30 17.68 9.53 4.51
C GLU A 30 17.88 9.21 3.01
N ASN A 31 17.44 8.02 2.57
CA ASN A 31 17.79 7.48 1.25
C ASN A 31 16.60 7.38 0.28
N THR A 32 15.37 7.47 0.79
CA THR A 32 14.16 7.21 0.00
C THR A 32 13.07 8.24 0.23
N ASN A 33 12.19 8.34 -0.77
CA ASN A 33 10.88 8.98 -0.67
C ASN A 33 9.84 7.86 -0.83
N ILE A 34 8.90 7.76 0.10
CA ILE A 34 7.93 6.67 0.22
C ILE A 34 6.53 7.28 0.17
N PHE A 35 5.70 6.80 -0.75
CA PHE A 35 4.29 7.14 -0.88
C PHE A 35 3.49 5.87 -0.59
N PHE A 36 2.67 5.85 0.46
CA PHE A 36 2.04 4.60 0.90
C PHE A 36 0.67 4.84 1.52
N GLY A 37 -0.14 3.79 1.64
CA GLY A 37 -1.44 3.92 2.28
C GLY A 37 -2.11 2.59 2.55
N PRO A 38 -3.04 2.55 3.52
CA PRO A 38 -3.94 1.44 3.74
C PRO A 38 -5.22 1.58 2.91
N SER A 39 -5.88 0.45 2.67
CA SER A 39 -7.26 0.40 2.20
C SER A 39 -7.93 -0.90 2.62
N ASN A 40 -9.26 -0.91 2.56
CA ASN A 40 -10.01 -2.14 2.54
C ASN A 40 -10.49 -2.39 1.10
N ILE A 41 -10.21 -3.58 0.58
CA ILE A 41 -10.67 -3.99 -0.74
C ILE A 41 -11.44 -5.30 -0.61
N THR A 42 -12.72 -5.26 -0.99
CA THR A 42 -13.59 -6.44 -1.10
C THR A 42 -14.00 -6.66 -2.55
N MET A 43 -14.62 -7.80 -2.84
CA MET A 43 -15.18 -8.10 -4.15
C MET A 43 -16.70 -8.05 -4.06
N ASP A 44 -17.32 -7.20 -4.87
CA ASP A 44 -18.75 -7.26 -5.15
C ASP A 44 -18.94 -7.90 -6.55
N GLY A 45 -19.23 -9.20 -6.56
CA GLY A 45 -19.23 -10.00 -7.77
C GLY A 45 -17.86 -10.05 -8.45
N LYS A 46 -17.72 -9.32 -9.57
CA LYS A 46 -16.45 -9.22 -10.34
C LYS A 46 -15.75 -7.88 -10.16
N GLU A 47 -16.33 -6.97 -9.41
CA GLU A 47 -15.80 -5.63 -9.20
C GLU A 47 -15.09 -5.54 -7.85
N ALA A 48 -13.93 -4.89 -7.83
CA ALA A 48 -13.24 -4.57 -6.59
C ALA A 48 -13.84 -3.29 -6.00
N VAL A 49 -14.25 -3.35 -4.74
CA VAL A 49 -14.77 -2.19 -4.00
C VAL A 49 -13.71 -1.77 -3.01
N ILE A 50 -13.25 -0.53 -3.13
CA ILE A 50 -12.28 0.09 -2.22
C ILE A 50 -13.04 0.95 -1.22
N SER A 51 -12.90 0.66 0.07
CA SER A 51 -13.58 1.38 1.17
C SER A 51 -12.60 1.93 2.19
N ASN A 52 -13.13 2.80 3.06
CA ASN A 52 -12.39 3.43 4.13
C ASN A 52 -11.80 2.36 5.08
N PRO A 53 -10.46 2.26 5.21
CA PRO A 53 -9.83 1.29 6.09
C PRO A 53 -10.14 1.52 7.58
N ASP A 54 -10.45 2.76 7.99
CA ASP A 54 -10.74 3.08 9.40
C ASP A 54 -12.11 2.52 9.85
N GLU A 55 -13.02 2.27 8.91
CA GLU A 55 -14.36 1.74 9.19
C GLU A 55 -14.43 0.22 9.02
N SER A 56 -13.51 -0.39 8.26
CA SER A 56 -13.63 -1.77 7.78
C SER A 56 -12.37 -2.62 7.95
N HIS A 57 -11.38 -2.14 8.71
CA HIS A 57 -10.02 -2.69 8.84
C HIS A 57 -9.24 -2.67 7.53
N ALA A 58 -7.94 -2.40 7.61
CA ALA A 58 -7.10 -2.38 6.42
C ALA A 58 -6.70 -3.81 6.03
N ASN A 59 -7.26 -4.32 4.93
CA ASN A 59 -6.85 -5.62 4.37
C ASN A 59 -5.83 -5.48 3.24
N ARG A 60 -5.56 -4.25 2.78
CA ARG A 60 -4.58 -3.92 1.76
C ARG A 60 -3.72 -2.76 2.20
N TYR A 61 -2.45 -2.85 1.82
CA TYR A 61 -1.52 -1.74 1.91
C TYR A 61 -0.76 -1.66 0.59
N PHE A 62 -0.46 -0.45 0.16
CA PHE A 62 0.34 -0.19 -1.04
C PHE A 62 1.46 0.77 -0.72
N ALA A 63 2.55 0.69 -1.46
CA ALA A 63 3.61 1.69 -1.41
C ALA A 63 4.31 1.83 -2.77
N LEU A 64 4.73 3.06 -3.08
CA LEU A 64 5.80 3.36 -4.01
C LEU A 64 6.99 3.86 -3.19
N VAL A 65 8.11 3.14 -3.27
CA VAL A 65 9.37 3.54 -2.66
C VAL A 65 10.32 3.93 -3.78
N GLN A 66 10.90 5.12 -3.72
CA GLN A 66 11.88 5.59 -4.70
C GLN A 66 13.12 6.17 -4.01
N ASN A 67 14.28 6.10 -4.67
CA ASN A 67 15.47 6.81 -4.21
C ASN A 67 15.26 8.34 -4.26
N LYS A 68 16.20 9.12 -3.71
CA LYS A 68 16.08 10.58 -3.65
C LYS A 68 16.03 11.23 -5.01
N GLU A 69 16.72 10.64 -5.98
CA GLU A 69 16.87 11.14 -7.33
C GLU A 69 15.68 10.79 -8.24
N GLY A 70 14.77 9.92 -7.79
CA GLY A 70 13.63 9.45 -8.58
C GLY A 70 14.01 8.57 -9.78
N THR A 71 15.21 8.00 -9.77
CA THR A 71 15.75 7.17 -10.87
C THR A 71 15.55 5.68 -10.65
N GLN A 72 15.35 5.25 -9.40
CA GLN A 72 15.05 3.87 -9.03
C GLN A 72 13.81 3.85 -8.15
N PHE A 73 12.88 2.94 -8.43
CA PHE A 73 11.68 2.78 -7.63
C PHE A 73 11.23 1.31 -7.56
N LEU A 74 10.46 1.00 -6.52
CA LEU A 74 9.81 -0.28 -6.28
C LEU A 74 8.37 -0.01 -5.82
N SER A 75 7.41 -0.73 -6.41
CA SER A 75 6.05 -0.78 -5.91
C SER A 75 5.83 -2.03 -5.04
N VAL A 76 5.09 -1.87 -3.96
CA VAL A 76 4.72 -2.93 -3.03
C VAL A 76 3.21 -2.96 -2.91
N ILE A 77 2.63 -4.16 -2.99
CA ILE A 77 1.23 -4.42 -2.65
C ILE A 77 1.23 -5.52 -1.59
N PHE A 78 0.76 -5.19 -0.40
CA PHE A 78 0.65 -6.13 0.72
C PHE A 78 -0.83 -6.47 0.93
N ARG A 79 -1.12 -7.77 0.92
CA ARG A 79 -2.48 -8.32 0.90
C ARG A 79 -2.67 -9.27 2.06
N ILE A 80 -3.57 -8.91 2.97
CA ILE A 80 -4.03 -9.77 4.05
C ILE A 80 -5.27 -10.53 3.55
N ASN A 81 -5.33 -11.83 3.84
CA ASN A 81 -6.45 -12.70 3.48
C ASN A 81 -6.87 -13.53 4.68
N CYS A 82 -8.15 -13.43 5.01
CA CYS A 82 -8.83 -14.26 5.99
C CYS A 82 -9.51 -15.43 5.26
N ILE A 83 -8.92 -16.63 5.32
CA ILE A 83 -9.37 -17.78 4.50
C ILE A 83 -10.40 -18.66 5.22
N ASP A 84 -10.61 -18.50 6.54
CA ASP A 84 -11.48 -19.39 7.31
C ASP A 84 -12.39 -18.66 8.30
N GLU A 85 -13.60 -18.31 7.85
CA GLU A 85 -14.66 -17.73 8.69
C GLU A 85 -15.26 -18.74 9.67
N SER A 86 -15.03 -20.05 9.47
CA SER A 86 -15.64 -21.13 10.27
C SER A 86 -14.94 -21.40 11.60
N ARG A 87 -13.74 -20.84 11.82
CA ARG A 87 -12.90 -21.07 13.01
C ARG A 87 -12.90 -19.93 14.04
N GLY A 88 -13.74 -18.92 13.85
CA GLY A 88 -13.80 -17.75 14.74
C GLY A 88 -12.82 -16.66 14.32
N SER A 89 -13.37 -15.44 14.21
CA SER A 89 -12.74 -14.14 13.99
C SER A 89 -11.33 -14.16 13.38
N CYS A 90 -11.25 -14.11 12.05
CA CYS A 90 -10.07 -13.52 11.43
C CYS A 90 -10.14 -12.00 11.66
N GLU A 91 -9.74 -11.59 12.87
CA GLU A 91 -9.60 -10.20 13.24
C GLU A 91 -8.24 -9.72 12.73
N ILE A 92 -8.27 -8.74 11.83
CA ILE A 92 -7.06 -8.05 11.39
C ILE A 92 -6.64 -7.12 12.53
N ASN A 93 -5.43 -7.32 13.05
CA ASN A 93 -4.83 -6.40 14.00
C ASN A 93 -4.22 -5.22 13.25
N ASP A 94 -5.03 -4.20 12.93
CA ASP A 94 -4.60 -3.06 12.12
C ASP A 94 -3.30 -2.42 12.61
N SER A 95 -3.12 -2.32 13.94
CA SER A 95 -1.91 -1.72 14.51
C SER A 95 -0.66 -2.55 14.22
N GLU A 96 -0.75 -3.87 14.34
CA GLU A 96 0.38 -4.77 14.11
C GLU A 96 0.70 -4.88 12.62
N GLU A 97 -0.32 -5.04 11.79
CA GLU A 97 -0.18 -5.16 10.34
C GLU A 97 0.36 -3.87 9.71
N ARG A 98 -0.14 -2.72 10.15
CA ARG A 98 0.40 -1.41 9.73
C ARG A 98 1.85 -1.25 10.17
N SER A 99 2.17 -1.60 11.43
CA SER A 99 3.54 -1.51 11.94
C SER A 99 4.51 -2.40 11.16
N PHE A 100 4.09 -3.63 10.82
CA PHE A 100 4.88 -4.52 9.98
C PHE A 100 5.11 -3.92 8.60
N PHE A 101 4.05 -3.49 7.92
CA PHE A 101 4.15 -2.93 6.57
C PHE A 101 5.02 -1.68 6.53
N GLU A 102 4.82 -0.74 7.45
CA GLU A 102 5.63 0.47 7.55
C GLU A 102 7.11 0.14 7.83
N THR A 103 7.38 -0.82 8.71
CA THR A 103 8.74 -1.26 8.99
C THR A 103 9.38 -1.84 7.74
N PHE A 104 8.67 -2.70 7.01
CA PHE A 104 9.15 -3.29 5.77
C PHE A 104 9.53 -2.22 4.73
N ILE A 105 8.63 -1.29 4.41
CA ILE A 105 8.88 -0.27 3.37
C ILE A 105 9.98 0.73 3.77
N LYS A 106 10.14 1.02 5.07
CA LYS A 106 11.22 1.88 5.59
C LYS A 106 12.62 1.29 5.39
N HIS A 107 12.73 -0.05 5.33
CA HIS A 107 14.01 -0.74 5.15
C HIS A 107 14.36 -1.01 3.69
N ILE A 108 13.52 -0.60 2.74
CA ILE A 108 13.82 -0.73 1.31
C ILE A 108 14.84 0.35 0.93
N SER A 109 15.96 -0.09 0.35
CA SER A 109 17.04 0.76 -0.12
C SER A 109 17.47 0.37 -1.54
N PHE A 110 17.98 1.35 -2.28
CA PHE A 110 18.55 1.15 -3.61
C PHE A 110 20.08 1.27 -3.52
N ASN A 111 20.78 0.39 -4.23
CA ASN A 111 22.24 0.41 -4.37
C ASN A 111 22.64 1.05 -5.70
#